data_AF-A0A1I3Q8C2-F1
#
_entry.id   AF-A0A1I3Q8C2-F1
#
_cell.length_a   1.000
_cell.length_b   1.000
_cell.length_c   1.000
_cell.angle_alpha   90.00
_cell.angle_beta   90.00
_cell.angle_gamma   90.00
#
_symmetry.space_group_name_H-M   'P 1'
#
loop_
_entity.id
_entity.type
_entity.pdbx_description
1 polymer ?
#
loop_
_entity_poly.entity_id
_entity_poly.type
_entity_poly.pdbx_seq_one_letter_code
_entity_poly.pdbx_strand_id
1 'polypeptide(L)'
;MSERDLSSAVEVPKGNVVFARTGCRILPLLALLGSLLATAALPNSVAAQDAWKSPEWLMDSAQAKQFYRVDYFKNKAEFRAAAPGNAGIAKMKKVVHYYLSQLTHEDNTDLPKTVDRLLNEMAPTLTTPAVRQILMDEILARAPEILTHPKDIVRFNMLSAVVQLNLKPAQYQGSTEIPAVPYNPAHKLLIQVLIDPKQSLDCRILAAKGLARICRDGDGAPSSNEKSDIAQALVDTLAATPPSSEDGIWWFRNKMIEALGFVDRIDNSATQPIVVEALLDIIVNRKELFLNRTLAAQGISQLPLSSSTNLPLITVEICKLLGEMCASYAKAPTSVGWQEPFVRIYLSFKPATVHQAKVRKWGLLFQLERTGLATHAAVVKGAFDVVFPICKPFLEKLPQAPLPPPPSASLVKALNEWVQKNEPTNRSVVPNGKLYPAKPSQVVGAN
;
A
#
# COMPACT_ATOMS: atom_id res chain seq x y z
N MET A 1 -16.11 -4.62 0.60
CA MET A 1 -16.03 -6.03 1.02
C MET A 1 -14.61 -6.24 1.53
N SER A 2 -14.46 -6.50 2.83
CA SER A 2 -13.15 -6.76 3.43
C SER A 2 -12.87 -8.27 3.36
N GLU A 3 -11.62 -8.66 3.15
CA GLU A 3 -11.16 -10.06 3.08
C GLU A 3 -11.38 -10.88 4.37
N ARG A 4 -12.02 -10.31 5.42
CA ARG A 4 -12.33 -11.01 6.68
C ARG A 4 -13.69 -11.70 6.72
N ASP A 5 -14.60 -11.43 5.79
CA ASP A 5 -15.96 -11.99 5.83
C ASP A 5 -16.09 -13.40 5.22
N LEU A 6 -14.97 -14.05 4.84
CA LEU A 6 -14.97 -15.38 4.21
C LEU A 6 -14.56 -16.54 5.13
N SER A 7 -14.25 -16.30 6.42
CA SER A 7 -13.78 -17.36 7.33
C SER A 7 -14.76 -17.81 8.42
N SER A 8 -16.02 -17.37 8.38
CA SER A 8 -17.01 -17.76 9.40
C SER A 8 -18.36 -18.17 8.80
N ALA A 9 -18.35 -19.22 7.98
CA ALA A 9 -19.49 -20.09 7.79
C ALA A 9 -19.01 -21.40 7.17
N VAL A 10 -19.64 -22.51 7.57
CA VAL A 10 -19.46 -23.89 7.12
C VAL A 10 -18.72 -24.78 8.14
N GLU A 11 -19.49 -25.32 9.08
CA GLU A 11 -19.25 -26.65 9.63
C GLU A 11 -19.37 -27.68 8.50
N VAL A 12 -18.32 -28.48 8.28
CA VAL A 12 -18.34 -29.63 7.36
C VAL A 12 -18.47 -30.92 8.18
N PRO A 13 -19.40 -31.83 7.87
CA PRO A 13 -19.49 -33.13 8.53
C PRO A 13 -18.31 -34.02 8.16
N LYS A 14 -17.80 -34.78 9.14
CA LYS A 14 -16.76 -35.79 8.94
C LYS A 14 -17.26 -36.90 8.00
N GLY A 15 -16.68 -36.96 6.80
CA GLY A 15 -16.86 -38.06 5.85
C GLY A 15 -15.51 -38.55 5.34
N ASN A 16 -15.21 -39.82 5.61
CA ASN A 16 -14.00 -40.50 5.14
C ASN A 16 -13.96 -40.57 3.61
N VAL A 17 -12.88 -40.07 3.00
CA VAL A 17 -12.58 -40.33 1.58
C VAL A 17 -11.19 -40.94 1.47
N VAL A 18 -11.20 -42.17 0.95
CA VAL A 18 -10.05 -43.04 0.66
C VAL A 18 -9.33 -42.51 -0.59
N PHE A 19 -8.04 -42.22 -0.47
CA PHE A 19 -7.18 -41.87 -1.61
C PHE A 19 -6.82 -43.14 -2.42
N ALA A 20 -7.35 -43.24 -3.64
CA ALA A 20 -6.88 -44.19 -4.63
C ALA A 20 -5.72 -43.59 -5.44
N ARG A 21 -4.60 -44.32 -5.44
CA ARG A 21 -3.37 -44.04 -6.21
C ARG A 21 -3.56 -44.44 -7.68
N THR A 22 -3.25 -43.52 -8.58
CA THR A 22 -2.75 -43.77 -9.94
C THR A 22 -1.73 -42.66 -10.21
N GLY A 23 -0.47 -42.88 -10.58
CA GLY A 23 0.10 -43.98 -11.35
C GLY A 23 0.52 -43.44 -12.71
N CYS A 24 1.54 -42.57 -12.78
CA CYS A 24 2.15 -42.20 -14.06
C CYS A 24 3.68 -42.27 -13.93
N ARG A 25 4.26 -43.19 -14.70
CA ARG A 25 5.69 -43.49 -14.80
C ARG A 25 6.28 -42.64 -15.93
N ILE A 26 7.36 -41.91 -15.65
CA ILE A 26 8.35 -41.52 -16.66
C ILE A 26 9.72 -41.85 -16.08
N LEU A 27 10.45 -42.73 -16.78
CA LEU A 27 11.81 -43.17 -16.48
C LEU A 27 12.86 -42.11 -16.88
N PRO A 28 14.09 -42.18 -16.34
CA PRO A 28 15.06 -41.11 -16.35
C PRO A 28 16.00 -41.18 -17.55
N LEU A 29 16.52 -40.02 -17.97
CA LEU A 29 17.68 -39.93 -18.84
C LEU A 29 18.65 -38.93 -18.21
N LEU A 30 19.72 -39.47 -17.66
CA LEU A 30 20.80 -38.78 -16.99
C LEU A 30 22.05 -38.91 -17.86
N ALA A 31 22.78 -37.79 -17.96
CA ALA A 31 24.18 -37.63 -18.39
C ALA A 31 24.44 -37.52 -19.91
N LEU A 32 24.85 -36.33 -20.38
CA LEU A 32 26.25 -35.90 -20.40
C LEU A 32 26.39 -34.41 -20.83
N LEU A 33 27.12 -33.63 -20.02
CA LEU A 33 28.09 -32.55 -20.32
C LEU A 33 27.74 -31.46 -21.38
N GLY A 34 27.93 -30.16 -21.15
CA GLY A 34 28.62 -29.42 -20.10
C GLY A 34 28.82 -27.95 -20.52
N SER A 35 29.20 -27.11 -19.55
CA SER A 35 29.83 -25.79 -19.68
C SER A 35 29.04 -24.61 -20.28
N LEU A 36 28.33 -23.86 -19.43
CA LEU A 36 28.45 -22.40 -19.25
C LEU A 36 27.48 -21.91 -18.17
N LEU A 37 27.77 -22.27 -16.92
CA LEU A 37 27.23 -21.57 -15.75
C LEU A 37 28.30 -20.58 -15.30
N ALA A 38 28.15 -19.33 -15.72
CA ALA A 38 28.72 -18.22 -14.98
C ALA A 38 27.95 -18.14 -13.65
N THR A 39 28.42 -18.87 -12.65
CA THR A 39 28.12 -18.55 -11.26
C THR A 39 28.74 -17.19 -11.00
N ALA A 40 27.94 -16.13 -11.13
CA ALA A 40 28.23 -14.89 -10.44
C ALA A 40 28.24 -15.23 -8.94
N ALA A 41 29.44 -15.48 -8.43
CA ALA A 41 29.68 -15.55 -7.01
C ALA A 41 29.19 -14.21 -6.43
N LEU A 42 28.06 -14.26 -5.73
CA LEU A 42 27.69 -13.18 -4.83
C LEU A 42 28.90 -12.93 -3.95
N PRO A 43 29.44 -11.70 -3.87
CA PRO A 43 30.50 -11.42 -2.93
C PRO A 43 29.95 -11.72 -1.53
N ASN A 44 30.46 -12.80 -0.93
CA ASN A 44 30.41 -13.04 0.51
C ASN A 44 31.17 -11.89 1.18
N SER A 45 30.53 -10.73 1.27
CA SER A 45 30.90 -9.70 2.23
C SER A 45 30.15 -9.99 3.51
N VAL A 46 30.68 -10.93 4.29
CA VAL A 46 30.51 -10.89 5.74
C VAL A 46 31.37 -9.72 6.21
N ALA A 47 30.97 -8.51 5.85
CA ALA A 47 31.36 -7.33 6.59
C ALA A 47 30.86 -7.57 8.01
N ALA A 48 31.77 -7.52 8.98
CA ALA A 48 31.43 -7.63 10.39
C ALA A 48 30.20 -6.77 10.66
N GLN A 49 29.05 -7.40 10.91
CA GLN A 49 27.89 -6.70 11.42
C GLN A 49 28.36 -6.10 12.73
N ASP A 50 28.45 -4.76 12.79
CA ASP A 50 28.59 -4.05 14.05
C ASP A 50 27.59 -4.68 15.03
N ALA A 51 28.10 -5.33 16.06
CA ALA A 51 27.27 -6.06 17.00
C ALA A 51 26.23 -5.06 17.53
N TRP A 52 24.95 -5.34 17.27
CA TRP A 52 23.89 -4.42 17.65
C TRP A 52 23.99 -4.14 19.14
N LYS A 53 24.21 -2.86 19.47
CA LYS A 53 24.36 -2.42 20.84
C LYS A 53 22.97 -2.27 21.43
N SER A 54 22.61 -3.20 22.30
CA SER A 54 21.35 -3.11 23.05
C SER A 54 21.24 -1.75 23.74
N PRO A 55 20.11 -1.04 23.58
CA PRO A 55 19.85 0.20 24.28
C PRO A 55 19.88 0.05 25.80
N GLU A 56 20.25 1.13 26.51
CA GLU A 56 20.34 1.12 27.99
C GLU A 56 18.98 0.94 28.69
N TRP A 57 17.88 1.31 28.02
CA TRP A 57 16.52 1.16 28.55
C TRP A 57 15.95 -0.25 28.36
N LEU A 58 16.60 -1.07 27.53
CA LEU A 58 16.11 -2.40 27.19
C LEU A 58 16.28 -3.34 28.37
N MET A 59 15.19 -4.03 28.73
CA MET A 59 15.17 -5.00 29.80
C MET A 59 15.57 -6.36 29.25
N ASP A 60 16.59 -7.01 29.81
CA ASP A 60 16.85 -8.42 29.51
C ASP A 60 15.68 -9.32 29.96
N SER A 61 15.69 -10.61 29.58
CA SER A 61 14.60 -11.54 29.90
C SER A 61 14.37 -11.70 31.42
N ALA A 62 15.41 -11.57 32.26
CA ALA A 62 15.29 -11.66 33.71
C ALA A 62 14.69 -10.37 34.30
N GLN A 63 15.19 -9.22 33.87
CA GLN A 63 14.68 -7.90 34.25
C GLN A 63 13.22 -7.73 33.84
N ALA A 64 12.85 -8.14 32.63
CA ALA A 64 11.47 -8.07 32.15
C ALA A 64 10.53 -8.95 32.98
N LYS A 65 10.95 -10.19 33.33
CA LYS A 65 10.18 -11.08 34.22
C LYS A 65 10.02 -10.47 35.61
N GLN A 66 11.07 -9.87 36.16
CA GLN A 66 11.02 -9.21 37.47
C GLN A 66 10.09 -8.00 37.45
N PHE A 67 10.21 -7.15 36.43
CA PHE A 67 9.34 -5.99 36.23
C PHE A 67 7.87 -6.40 36.14
N TYR A 68 7.56 -7.43 35.35
CA TYR A 68 6.19 -7.96 35.20
C TYR A 68 5.60 -8.39 36.54
N ARG A 69 6.38 -9.08 37.38
CA ARG A 69 5.93 -9.59 38.68
C ARG A 69 5.71 -8.50 39.72
N VAL A 70 6.57 -7.48 39.75
CA VAL A 70 6.65 -6.56 40.90
C VAL A 70 6.07 -5.18 40.62
N ASP A 71 6.32 -4.63 39.43
CA ASP A 71 6.12 -3.22 39.14
C ASP A 71 5.11 -2.95 38.03
N TYR A 72 4.85 -3.92 37.14
CA TYR A 72 3.99 -3.74 35.99
C TYR A 72 2.60 -3.20 36.35
N PHE A 73 1.89 -3.89 37.24
CA PHE A 73 0.53 -3.48 37.62
C PHE A 73 0.50 -2.16 38.39
N LYS A 74 1.53 -1.87 39.19
CA LYS A 74 1.68 -0.59 39.90
C LYS A 74 1.89 0.57 38.91
N ASN A 75 2.72 0.36 37.90
CA ASN A 75 3.01 1.35 36.88
C ASN A 75 1.83 1.53 35.92
N LYS A 76 1.12 0.46 35.60
CA LYS A 76 -0.08 0.48 34.76
C LYS A 76 -1.24 1.24 35.40
N ALA A 77 -1.30 1.38 36.72
CA ALA A 77 -2.33 2.19 37.39
C ALA A 77 -2.31 3.66 36.91
N GLU A 78 -1.14 4.18 36.51
CA GLU A 78 -0.97 5.54 35.99
C GLU A 78 -1.67 5.75 34.63
N PHE A 79 -2.05 4.69 33.91
CA PHE A 79 -2.64 4.80 32.58
C PHE A 79 -4.03 5.47 32.61
N ARG A 80 -4.68 5.43 33.76
CA ARG A 80 -6.00 6.05 33.99
C ARG A 80 -5.90 7.50 34.48
N ALA A 81 -4.69 8.02 34.69
CA ALA A 81 -4.52 9.40 35.12
C ALA A 81 -5.01 10.38 34.04
N ALA A 82 -5.78 11.39 34.46
CA ALA A 82 -6.22 12.46 33.57
C ALA A 82 -5.05 13.36 33.15
N ALA A 83 -4.13 13.63 34.07
CA ALA A 83 -2.94 14.44 33.86
C ALA A 83 -1.76 13.84 34.67
N PRO A 84 -1.03 12.86 34.13
CA PRO A 84 0.08 12.23 34.83
C PRO A 84 1.23 13.23 35.03
N GLY A 85 1.71 13.37 36.27
CA GLY A 85 2.94 14.12 36.56
C GLY A 85 4.19 13.38 36.08
N ASN A 86 5.36 14.02 36.16
CA ASN A 86 6.63 13.48 35.66
C ASN A 86 6.96 12.06 36.17
N ALA A 87 6.70 11.78 37.45
CA ALA A 87 6.90 10.45 38.03
C ALA A 87 5.96 9.39 37.41
N GLY A 88 4.69 9.75 37.17
CA GLY A 88 3.73 8.89 36.48
C GLY A 88 4.16 8.64 35.03
N ILE A 89 4.59 9.68 34.32
CA ILE A 89 5.15 9.56 32.96
C ILE A 89 6.33 8.59 32.92
N ALA A 90 7.28 8.68 33.85
CA ALA A 90 8.42 7.77 33.92
C ALA A 90 7.98 6.30 34.12
N LYS A 91 6.98 6.04 34.96
CA LYS A 91 6.41 4.70 35.15
C LYS A 91 5.74 4.18 33.87
N MET A 92 4.99 5.02 33.17
CA MET A 92 4.35 4.65 31.91
C MET A 92 5.39 4.29 30.82
N LYS A 93 6.46 5.08 30.72
CA LYS A 93 7.57 4.78 29.80
C LYS A 93 8.21 3.42 30.09
N LYS A 94 8.40 3.05 31.37
CA LYS A 94 8.90 1.71 31.73
C LYS A 94 8.00 0.57 31.25
N VAL A 95 6.68 0.77 31.22
CA VAL A 95 5.74 -0.22 30.65
C VAL A 95 5.95 -0.35 29.14
N VAL A 96 6.15 0.75 28.43
CA VAL A 96 6.51 0.73 26.99
C VAL A 96 7.83 -0.02 26.80
N HIS A 97 8.87 0.32 27.58
CA HIS A 97 10.19 -0.33 27.51
C HIS A 97 10.09 -1.84 27.71
N TYR A 98 9.26 -2.30 28.65
CA TYR A 98 9.01 -3.72 28.85
C TYR A 98 8.51 -4.41 27.57
N TYR A 99 7.45 -3.88 26.94
CA TYR A 99 6.91 -4.47 25.71
C TYR A 99 7.87 -4.40 24.54
N LEU A 100 8.56 -3.27 24.37
CA LEU A 100 9.56 -3.10 23.31
C LEU A 100 10.74 -4.06 23.51
N SER A 101 11.16 -4.31 24.76
CA SER A 101 12.19 -5.30 25.07
C SER A 101 11.74 -6.71 24.70
N GLN A 102 10.49 -7.07 25.01
CA GLN A 102 9.93 -8.37 24.64
C GLN A 102 9.95 -8.61 23.12
N LEU A 103 9.88 -7.57 22.28
CA LEU A 103 10.00 -7.72 20.82
C LEU A 103 11.41 -8.15 20.37
N THR A 104 12.43 -7.96 21.21
CA THR A 104 13.83 -8.27 20.90
C THR A 104 14.30 -9.60 21.51
N HIS A 105 13.53 -10.16 22.45
CA HIS A 105 13.89 -11.36 23.19
C HIS A 105 13.82 -12.60 22.31
N GLU A 106 14.89 -13.40 22.29
CA GLU A 106 14.95 -14.63 21.49
C GLU A 106 13.99 -15.70 21.97
N ASP A 107 13.67 -15.72 23.27
CA ASP A 107 12.69 -16.64 23.86
C ASP A 107 11.23 -16.25 23.56
N ASN A 108 11.00 -15.06 23.00
CA ASN A 108 9.68 -14.63 22.59
C ASN A 108 9.35 -15.13 21.17
N THR A 109 8.78 -16.33 21.11
CA THR A 109 8.34 -16.93 19.84
C THR A 109 7.05 -16.33 19.28
N ASP A 110 6.36 -15.48 20.06
CA ASP A 110 5.02 -14.95 19.73
C ASP A 110 5.04 -13.41 19.62
N LEU A 111 5.95 -12.92 18.77
CA LEU A 111 6.14 -11.50 18.51
C LEU A 111 4.86 -10.78 18.06
N PRO A 112 4.01 -11.35 17.16
CA PRO A 112 2.77 -10.69 16.76
C PRO A 112 1.82 -10.44 17.94
N LYS A 113 1.63 -11.42 18.83
CA LYS A 113 0.80 -11.22 20.03
C LYS A 113 1.39 -10.21 20.99
N THR A 114 2.71 -10.04 20.99
CA THR A 114 3.38 -9.02 21.81
C THR A 114 3.05 -7.61 21.28
N VAL A 115 3.06 -7.42 19.97
CA VAL A 115 2.57 -6.19 19.33
C VAL A 115 1.10 -5.93 19.67
N ASP A 116 0.24 -6.95 19.53
CA ASP A 116 -1.19 -6.80 19.85
C ASP A 116 -1.42 -6.44 21.32
N ARG A 117 -0.68 -7.06 22.25
CA ARG A 117 -0.75 -6.72 23.68
C ARG A 117 -0.33 -5.27 23.92
N LEU A 118 0.79 -4.82 23.35
CA LEU A 118 1.23 -3.42 23.46
C LEU A 118 0.16 -2.45 22.95
N LEU A 119 -0.43 -2.73 21.78
CA LEU A 119 -1.49 -1.90 21.22
C LEU A 119 -2.76 -1.91 22.08
N ASN A 120 -3.13 -3.07 22.63
CA ASN A 120 -4.27 -3.20 23.54
C ASN A 120 -4.08 -2.43 24.85
N GLU A 121 -2.85 -2.33 25.37
CA GLU A 121 -2.57 -1.50 26.55
C GLU A 121 -2.84 0.00 26.31
N MET A 122 -2.77 0.44 25.06
CA MET A 122 -3.10 1.81 24.64
C MET A 122 -4.59 1.99 24.29
N ALA A 123 -5.43 0.97 24.49
CA ALA A 123 -6.84 1.03 24.15
C ALA A 123 -7.56 2.16 24.92
N PRO A 124 -8.58 2.79 24.33
CA PRO A 124 -9.36 3.86 24.97
C PRO A 124 -10.06 3.48 26.26
N THR A 125 -10.37 2.19 26.45
CA THR A 125 -10.95 1.66 27.69
C THR A 125 -9.94 1.63 28.85
N LEU A 126 -8.64 1.72 28.55
CA LEU A 126 -7.55 1.63 29.52
C LEU A 126 -6.80 2.94 29.71
N THR A 127 -6.83 3.84 28.72
CA THR A 127 -6.02 5.07 28.68
C THR A 127 -6.84 6.31 28.36
N THR A 128 -6.46 7.44 28.98
CA THR A 128 -6.92 8.76 28.56
C THR A 128 -6.21 9.19 27.26
N PRO A 129 -6.76 10.13 26.47
CA PRO A 129 -6.08 10.61 25.25
C PRO A 129 -4.67 11.15 25.49
N ALA A 130 -4.46 11.89 26.59
CA ALA A 130 -3.15 12.43 26.96
C ALA A 130 -2.14 11.32 27.31
N VAL A 131 -2.58 10.29 28.06
CA VAL A 131 -1.75 9.11 28.34
C VAL A 131 -1.39 8.37 27.07
N ARG A 132 -2.37 8.10 26.19
CA ARG A 132 -2.14 7.39 24.93
C ARG A 132 -1.08 8.11 24.09
N GLN A 133 -1.20 9.43 23.98
CA GLN A 133 -0.23 10.28 23.29
C GLN A 133 1.19 10.08 23.83
N ILE A 134 1.37 10.13 25.16
CA ILE A 134 2.67 9.91 25.81
C ILE A 134 3.25 8.52 25.52
N LEU A 135 2.41 7.49 25.53
CA LEU A 135 2.84 6.12 25.22
C LEU A 135 3.28 5.99 23.75
N MET A 136 2.50 6.54 22.82
CA MET A 136 2.84 6.54 21.39
C MET A 136 4.12 7.34 21.10
N ASP A 137 4.31 8.47 21.78
CA ASP A 137 5.53 9.29 21.68
C ASP A 137 6.77 8.52 22.15
N GLU A 138 6.67 7.78 23.27
CA GLU A 138 7.78 6.95 23.72
C GLU A 138 8.06 5.79 22.75
N ILE A 139 7.03 5.14 22.19
CA ILE A 139 7.22 4.09 21.18
C ILE A 139 7.98 4.65 19.97
N LEU A 140 7.57 5.81 19.44
CA LEU A 140 8.25 6.44 18.30
C LEU A 140 9.67 6.88 18.64
N ALA A 141 9.93 7.37 19.85
CA ALA A 141 11.26 7.78 20.27
C ALA A 141 12.24 6.60 20.33
N ARG A 142 11.77 5.40 20.69
CA ARG A 142 12.60 4.19 20.85
C ARG A 142 12.68 3.30 19.62
N ALA A 143 11.71 3.39 18.73
CA ALA A 143 11.65 2.59 17.51
C ALA A 143 12.94 2.62 16.67
N PRO A 144 13.63 3.77 16.45
CA PRO A 144 14.88 3.80 15.66
C PRO A 144 15.96 2.86 16.20
N GLU A 145 16.07 2.73 17.54
CA GLU A 145 17.07 1.89 18.20
C GLU A 145 16.80 0.38 17.99
N ILE A 146 15.52 -0.01 17.84
CA ILE A 146 15.12 -1.40 17.53
C ILE A 146 15.18 -1.68 16.02
N LEU A 147 14.92 -0.67 15.17
CA LEU A 147 14.95 -0.83 13.71
C LEU A 147 16.36 -1.05 13.15
N THR A 148 17.41 -0.93 13.96
CA THR A 148 18.78 -1.33 13.61
C THR A 148 19.12 -2.77 14.03
N HIS A 149 18.19 -3.49 14.68
CA HIS A 149 18.41 -4.85 15.14
C HIS A 149 18.77 -5.80 13.97
N PRO A 150 19.68 -6.77 14.13
CA PRO A 150 20.17 -7.61 13.03
C PRO A 150 19.11 -8.56 12.47
N LYS A 151 18.14 -8.96 13.30
CA LYS A 151 17.04 -9.87 12.90
C LYS A 151 15.89 -9.09 12.27
N ASP A 152 15.55 -9.43 11.02
CA ASP A 152 14.44 -8.82 10.27
C ASP A 152 13.08 -8.94 10.95
N ILE A 153 12.79 -10.08 11.56
CA ILE A 153 11.52 -10.30 12.23
C ILE A 153 11.29 -9.30 13.39
N VAL A 154 12.36 -8.90 14.09
CA VAL A 154 12.29 -7.90 15.15
C VAL A 154 11.99 -6.52 14.57
N ARG A 155 12.71 -6.13 13.50
CA ARG A 155 12.49 -4.88 12.77
C ARG A 155 11.05 -4.77 12.24
N PHE A 156 10.57 -5.86 11.62
CA PHE A 156 9.22 -5.94 11.08
C PHE A 156 8.14 -5.79 12.15
N ASN A 157 8.27 -6.48 13.29
CA ASN A 157 7.28 -6.37 14.37
C ASN A 157 7.29 -4.99 15.04
N MET A 158 8.47 -4.39 15.22
CA MET A 158 8.59 -3.01 15.69
C MET A 158 7.86 -2.05 14.75
N LEU A 159 8.12 -2.16 13.45
CA LEU A 159 7.47 -1.30 12.45
C LEU A 159 5.96 -1.57 12.36
N SER A 160 5.53 -2.83 12.53
CA SER A 160 4.13 -3.19 12.61
C SER A 160 3.42 -2.51 13.78
N ALA A 161 4.07 -2.42 14.95
CA ALA A 161 3.55 -1.65 16.06
C ALA A 161 3.42 -0.16 15.71
N VAL A 162 4.43 0.43 15.06
CA VAL A 162 4.44 1.85 14.62
C VAL A 162 3.30 2.15 13.64
N VAL A 163 3.10 1.31 12.62
CA VAL A 163 2.03 1.50 11.60
C VAL A 163 0.62 1.40 12.20
N GLN A 164 0.48 0.63 13.28
CA GLN A 164 -0.79 0.41 13.96
C GLN A 164 -1.07 1.43 15.08
N LEU A 165 -0.17 2.38 15.35
CA LEU A 165 -0.43 3.46 16.31
C LEU A 165 -1.62 4.31 15.85
N ASN A 166 -2.54 4.55 16.79
CA ASN A 166 -3.82 5.21 16.54
C ASN A 166 -4.07 6.31 17.54
N LEU A 167 -4.29 7.53 17.05
CA LEU A 167 -4.77 8.63 17.87
C LEU A 167 -6.20 8.37 18.34
N LYS A 168 -7.06 7.90 17.42
CA LYS A 168 -8.45 7.51 17.71
C LYS A 168 -8.71 6.07 17.24
N PRO A 169 -9.42 5.25 18.03
CA PRO A 169 -9.81 3.90 17.62
C PRO A 169 -10.79 3.95 16.43
N ALA A 170 -10.97 2.83 15.74
CA ALA A 170 -12.09 2.67 14.82
C ALA A 170 -13.42 2.73 15.60
N GLN A 171 -14.46 3.25 14.97
CA GLN A 171 -15.79 3.39 15.57
C GLN A 171 -16.85 2.84 14.63
N TYR A 172 -17.93 2.33 15.20
CA TYR A 172 -19.11 1.94 14.42
C TYR A 172 -20.23 2.96 14.67
N GLN A 173 -20.74 3.56 13.59
CA GLN A 173 -21.95 4.38 13.62
C GLN A 173 -23.06 3.63 12.88
N GLY A 174 -23.87 2.87 13.63
CA GLY A 174 -24.81 1.90 13.06
C GLY A 174 -24.05 0.78 12.34
N SER A 175 -24.34 0.59 11.04
CA SER A 175 -23.65 -0.39 10.19
C SER A 175 -22.40 0.19 9.47
N THR A 176 -22.05 1.45 9.70
CA THR A 176 -20.90 2.09 9.05
C THR A 176 -19.69 2.08 9.97
N GLU A 177 -18.60 1.45 9.52
CA GLU A 177 -17.29 1.52 10.17
C GLU A 177 -16.59 2.83 9.80
N ILE A 178 -16.24 3.61 10.81
CA ILE A 178 -15.36 4.77 10.73
C ILE A 178 -13.95 4.27 11.06
N PRO A 179 -12.99 4.34 10.12
CA PRO A 179 -11.63 3.87 10.35
C PRO A 179 -10.95 4.54 11.53
N ALA A 180 -9.99 3.83 12.14
CA ALA A 180 -9.13 4.40 13.17
C ALA A 180 -8.27 5.54 12.61
N VAL A 181 -8.16 6.64 13.35
CA VAL A 181 -7.30 7.77 12.96
C VAL A 181 -5.84 7.44 13.34
N PRO A 182 -4.93 7.29 12.36
CA PRO A 182 -3.53 6.95 12.58
C PRO A 182 -2.79 8.02 13.38
N TYR A 183 -1.69 7.62 14.00
CA TYR A 183 -0.83 8.53 14.74
C TYR A 183 0.17 9.25 13.80
N ASN A 184 -0.20 10.46 13.35
CA ASN A 184 0.53 11.20 12.32
C ASN A 184 2.03 11.42 12.57
N PRO A 185 2.51 11.68 13.79
CA PRO A 185 3.95 11.88 14.03
C PRO A 185 4.82 10.68 13.60
N ALA A 186 4.24 9.50 13.42
CA ALA A 186 4.93 8.33 12.87
C ALA A 186 5.45 8.51 11.44
N HIS A 187 4.91 9.45 10.65
CA HIS A 187 5.27 9.59 9.23
C HIS A 187 6.79 9.79 9.01
N LYS A 188 7.47 10.53 9.89
CA LYS A 188 8.93 10.78 9.76
C LYS A 188 9.73 9.50 9.81
N LEU A 189 9.44 8.65 10.78
CA LEU A 189 10.09 7.35 10.94
C LEU A 189 9.74 6.42 9.77
N LEU A 190 8.49 6.43 9.32
CA LEU A 190 8.05 5.63 8.18
C LEU A 190 8.74 6.05 6.88
N ILE A 191 8.94 7.36 6.64
CA ILE A 191 9.75 7.86 5.52
C ILE A 191 11.19 7.37 5.64
N GLN A 192 11.82 7.49 6.81
CA GLN A 192 13.19 7.03 7.04
C GLN A 192 13.35 5.54 6.70
N VAL A 193 12.42 4.70 7.16
CA VAL A 193 12.43 3.27 6.86
C VAL A 193 12.21 3.00 5.38
N LEU A 194 11.29 3.72 4.72
CA LEU A 194 10.99 3.55 3.30
C LEU A 194 12.21 3.78 2.41
N ILE A 195 12.98 4.85 2.70
CA ILE A 195 14.11 5.28 1.87
C ILE A 195 15.42 4.55 2.19
N ASP A 196 15.54 3.91 3.37
CA ASP A 196 16.76 3.24 3.79
C ASP A 196 16.93 1.88 3.06
N PRO A 197 17.95 1.72 2.19
CA PRO A 197 18.19 0.46 1.50
C PRO A 197 18.69 -0.66 2.44
N LYS A 198 19.11 -0.35 3.67
CA LYS A 198 19.51 -1.35 4.67
C LYS A 198 18.31 -2.03 5.34
N GLN A 199 17.12 -1.44 5.24
CA GLN A 199 15.89 -2.04 5.74
C GLN A 199 15.42 -3.16 4.82
N SER A 200 14.87 -4.23 5.40
CA SER A 200 14.30 -5.31 4.59
C SER A 200 13.14 -4.82 3.75
N LEU A 201 12.92 -5.48 2.61
CA LEU A 201 11.85 -5.13 1.69
C LEU A 201 10.48 -5.15 2.38
N ASP A 202 10.23 -6.11 3.26
CA ASP A 202 8.99 -6.20 4.04
C ASP A 202 8.77 -4.99 4.96
N CYS A 203 9.84 -4.49 5.59
CA CYS A 203 9.76 -3.27 6.40
C CYS A 203 9.43 -2.06 5.51
N ARG A 204 10.10 -1.92 4.36
CA ARG A 204 9.85 -0.81 3.43
C ARG A 204 8.43 -0.84 2.86
N ILE A 205 7.91 -2.04 2.57
CA ILE A 205 6.52 -2.26 2.15
C ILE A 205 5.54 -1.85 3.25
N LEU A 206 5.79 -2.26 4.49
CA LEU A 206 4.96 -1.92 5.62
C LEU A 206 4.99 -0.41 5.91
N ALA A 207 6.15 0.23 5.73
CA ALA A 207 6.29 1.68 5.81
C ALA A 207 5.43 2.40 4.76
N ALA A 208 5.47 1.97 3.49
CA ALA A 208 4.60 2.52 2.44
C ALA A 208 3.11 2.37 2.79
N LYS A 209 2.69 1.22 3.33
CA LYS A 209 1.32 1.00 3.82
C LYS A 209 0.95 1.92 4.99
N GLY A 210 1.88 2.17 5.90
CA GLY A 210 1.69 3.10 7.01
C GLY A 210 1.50 4.54 6.53
N LEU A 211 2.32 4.98 5.57
CA LEU A 211 2.18 6.31 4.96
C LEU A 211 0.85 6.46 4.20
N ALA A 212 0.47 5.45 3.41
CA ALA A 212 -0.84 5.38 2.76
C ALA A 212 -1.98 5.55 3.76
N ARG A 213 -1.90 4.85 4.89
CA ARG A 213 -2.88 4.91 5.96
C ARG A 213 -2.94 6.29 6.61
N ILE A 214 -1.79 6.90 6.92
CA ILE A 214 -1.72 8.26 7.49
C ILE A 214 -2.45 9.26 6.59
N CYS A 215 -2.18 9.24 5.29
CA CYS A 215 -2.81 10.19 4.38
C CYS A 215 -4.31 9.89 4.16
N ARG A 216 -4.70 8.61 4.06
CA ARG A 216 -6.09 8.19 3.81
C ARG A 216 -7.02 8.40 5.01
N ASP A 217 -6.58 7.93 6.18
CA ASP A 217 -7.41 7.78 7.38
C ASP A 217 -7.09 8.86 8.43
N GLY A 218 -6.08 9.70 8.20
CA GLY A 218 -5.65 10.78 9.10
C GLY A 218 -6.67 11.90 9.32
N ASP A 219 -7.85 11.85 8.71
CA ASP A 219 -8.93 12.84 8.90
C ASP A 219 -8.49 14.30 8.73
N GLY A 220 -7.65 14.55 7.72
CA GLY A 220 -7.08 15.89 7.46
C GLY A 220 -6.01 16.34 8.46
N ALA A 221 -5.65 15.50 9.43
CA ALA A 221 -4.62 15.82 10.40
C ALA A 221 -3.20 15.94 9.81
N PRO A 222 -2.78 15.20 8.74
CA PRO A 222 -1.49 15.45 8.13
C PRO A 222 -1.49 16.84 7.50
N SER A 223 -0.59 17.69 7.96
CA SER A 223 -0.41 19.05 7.48
C SER A 223 -0.01 19.09 6.02
N SER A 224 -0.07 20.28 5.43
CA SER A 224 0.33 20.45 4.05
C SER A 224 1.79 19.99 3.85
N ASN A 225 2.72 20.39 4.70
CA ASN A 225 4.13 20.03 4.54
C ASN A 225 4.35 18.52 4.70
N GLU A 226 3.71 17.89 5.69
CA GLU A 226 3.87 16.44 5.92
C GLU A 226 3.40 15.62 4.70
N LYS A 227 2.27 15.99 4.08
CA LYS A 227 1.83 15.36 2.82
C LYS A 227 2.85 15.54 1.69
N SER A 228 3.55 16.69 1.65
CA SER A 228 4.60 16.94 0.65
C SER A 228 5.79 16.02 0.86
N ASP A 229 6.23 15.88 2.11
CA ASP A 229 7.39 15.06 2.46
C ASP A 229 7.11 13.59 2.12
N ILE A 230 5.88 13.13 2.42
CA ILE A 230 5.41 11.79 2.06
C ILE A 230 5.36 11.61 0.54
N ALA A 231 4.79 12.56 -0.21
CA ALA A 231 4.76 12.52 -1.67
C ALA A 231 6.17 12.39 -2.26
N GLN A 232 7.08 13.27 -1.84
CA GLN A 232 8.44 13.32 -2.34
C GLN A 232 9.18 12.00 -2.07
N ALA A 233 9.13 11.50 -0.84
CA ALA A 233 9.76 10.24 -0.48
C ALA A 233 9.24 9.04 -1.29
N LEU A 234 7.92 8.98 -1.52
CA LEU A 234 7.30 7.93 -2.32
C LEU A 234 7.71 8.02 -3.80
N VAL A 235 7.70 9.22 -4.39
CA VAL A 235 8.09 9.44 -5.78
C VAL A 235 9.57 9.11 -5.99
N ASP A 236 10.46 9.58 -5.11
CA ASP A 236 11.89 9.34 -5.22
C ASP A 236 12.23 7.85 -5.06
N THR A 237 11.61 7.18 -4.09
CA THR A 237 11.81 5.73 -3.88
C THR A 237 11.28 4.91 -5.06
N LEU A 238 10.15 5.31 -5.64
CA LEU A 238 9.59 4.69 -6.83
C LEU A 238 10.49 4.90 -8.06
N ALA A 239 11.10 6.08 -8.20
CA ALA A 239 12.06 6.35 -9.28
C ALA A 239 13.35 5.52 -9.11
N ALA A 240 13.83 5.37 -7.87
CA ALA A 240 15.02 4.58 -7.55
C ALA A 240 14.80 3.06 -7.66
N THR A 241 13.55 2.59 -7.69
CA THR A 241 13.19 1.17 -7.73
C THR A 241 12.58 0.83 -9.09
N PRO A 242 13.33 0.60 -10.17
CA PRO A 242 12.77 0.45 -11.52
C PRO A 242 11.76 -0.72 -11.63
N PRO A 243 10.84 -0.69 -12.62
CA PRO A 243 9.93 -1.80 -12.87
C PRO A 243 10.68 -3.12 -13.08
N SER A 244 10.24 -4.15 -12.37
CA SER A 244 10.77 -5.51 -12.44
C SER A 244 9.62 -6.49 -12.25
N SER A 245 9.72 -7.67 -12.86
CA SER A 245 8.84 -8.82 -12.59
C SER A 245 9.31 -9.66 -11.41
N GLU A 246 10.46 -9.33 -10.82
CA GLU A 246 10.99 -9.99 -9.63
C GLU A 246 9.99 -9.88 -8.46
N ASP A 247 9.70 -11.02 -7.84
CA ASP A 247 8.83 -11.10 -6.67
C ASP A 247 9.35 -10.21 -5.55
N GLY A 248 8.44 -9.52 -4.88
CA GLY A 248 8.77 -8.48 -3.91
C GLY A 248 8.97 -7.09 -4.53
N ILE A 249 9.73 -6.94 -5.62
CA ILE A 249 9.97 -5.61 -6.22
C ILE A 249 8.69 -5.05 -6.84
N TRP A 250 7.96 -5.85 -7.64
CA TRP A 250 6.70 -5.39 -8.22
C TRP A 250 5.65 -5.07 -7.16
N TRP A 251 5.64 -5.85 -6.05
CA TRP A 251 4.74 -5.66 -4.92
C TRP A 251 5.11 -4.43 -4.10
N PHE A 252 6.40 -4.16 -3.93
CA PHE A 252 6.87 -2.94 -3.28
C PHE A 252 6.50 -1.70 -4.08
N ARG A 253 6.72 -1.71 -5.40
CA ARG A 253 6.21 -0.66 -6.31
C ARG A 253 4.70 -0.51 -6.19
N ASN A 254 3.95 -1.61 -6.20
CA ASN A 254 2.50 -1.59 -6.01
C ASN A 254 2.09 -0.81 -4.76
N LYS A 255 2.76 -1.02 -3.61
CA LYS A 255 2.42 -0.36 -2.35
C LYS A 255 2.80 1.13 -2.32
N MET A 256 3.86 1.53 -3.00
CA MET A 256 4.16 2.95 -3.19
C MET A 256 3.13 3.65 -4.08
N ILE A 257 2.70 3.00 -5.16
CA ILE A 257 1.67 3.54 -6.07
C ILE A 257 0.33 3.70 -5.35
N GLU A 258 -0.06 2.70 -4.56
CA GLU A 258 -1.25 2.76 -3.71
C GLU A 258 -1.15 3.92 -2.72
N ALA A 259 0.01 4.10 -2.07
CA ALA A 259 0.23 5.19 -1.13
C ALA A 259 0.12 6.57 -1.80
N LEU A 260 0.69 6.75 -3.00
CA LEU A 260 0.62 7.99 -3.76
C LEU A 260 -0.83 8.42 -4.05
N GLY A 261 -1.72 7.47 -4.37
CA GLY A 261 -3.15 7.74 -4.58
C GLY A 261 -3.86 8.31 -3.34
N PHE A 262 -3.34 8.04 -2.14
CA PHE A 262 -3.93 8.51 -0.88
C PHE A 262 -3.31 9.76 -0.30
N VAL A 263 -2.22 10.30 -0.88
CA VAL A 263 -1.54 11.50 -0.33
C VAL A 263 -2.46 12.73 -0.28
N ASP A 264 -3.52 12.74 -1.09
CA ASP A 264 -4.50 13.83 -1.16
C ASP A 264 -3.81 15.17 -1.52
N ARG A 265 -2.91 15.10 -2.51
CA ARG A 265 -2.24 16.22 -3.15
C ARG A 265 -1.73 15.82 -4.55
N ILE A 266 -1.65 16.80 -5.45
CA ILE A 266 -1.07 16.63 -6.81
C ILE A 266 0.40 17.06 -6.93
N ASP A 267 0.85 18.01 -6.10
CA ASP A 267 2.15 18.67 -6.12
C ASP A 267 3.02 18.45 -4.86
N ASN A 268 4.22 19.03 -4.82
CA ASN A 268 5.05 19.16 -3.61
C ASN A 268 5.00 20.58 -3.05
N SER A 269 5.76 20.85 -1.98
CA SER A 269 5.88 22.17 -1.34
C SER A 269 6.43 23.24 -2.28
N ALA A 270 7.15 22.85 -3.34
CA ALA A 270 7.62 23.72 -4.42
C ALA A 270 6.61 23.85 -5.57
N THR A 271 5.37 23.40 -5.40
CA THR A 271 4.27 23.41 -6.40
C THR A 271 4.56 22.61 -7.68
N GLN A 272 5.56 21.71 -7.63
CA GLN A 272 5.85 20.81 -8.75
C GLN A 272 4.86 19.64 -8.71
N PRO A 273 4.22 19.26 -9.83
CA PRO A 273 3.14 18.26 -9.92
C PRO A 273 3.61 16.80 -9.78
N ILE A 274 4.52 16.52 -8.84
CA ILE A 274 5.26 15.26 -8.77
C ILE A 274 4.37 14.02 -8.63
N VAL A 275 3.21 14.12 -7.96
CA VAL A 275 2.36 12.96 -7.68
C VAL A 275 1.58 12.57 -8.92
N VAL A 276 0.91 13.54 -9.55
CA VAL A 276 0.09 13.27 -10.74
C VAL A 276 0.96 12.88 -11.94
N GLU A 277 2.14 13.49 -12.09
CA GLU A 277 3.10 13.11 -13.13
C GLU A 277 3.69 11.72 -12.89
N ALA A 278 4.09 11.38 -11.66
CA ALA A 278 4.61 10.04 -11.34
C ALA A 278 3.58 8.94 -11.62
N LEU A 279 2.32 9.14 -11.23
CA LEU A 279 1.27 8.17 -11.52
C LEU A 279 0.97 8.07 -13.02
N LEU A 280 0.97 9.19 -13.76
CA LEU A 280 0.72 9.16 -15.20
C LEU A 280 1.89 8.51 -15.95
N ASP A 281 3.13 8.73 -15.51
CA ASP A 281 4.32 8.05 -16.00
C ASP A 281 4.20 6.53 -15.86
N ILE A 282 3.64 6.05 -14.75
CA ILE A 282 3.37 4.62 -14.54
C ILE A 282 2.31 4.11 -15.52
N ILE A 283 1.18 4.83 -15.69
CA ILE A 283 0.10 4.44 -16.60
C ILE A 283 0.63 4.22 -18.03
N VAL A 284 1.50 5.11 -18.51
CA VAL A 284 2.04 5.04 -19.88
C VAL A 284 3.26 4.12 -20.02
N ASN A 285 3.86 3.67 -18.91
CA ASN A 285 5.05 2.83 -18.93
C ASN A 285 4.71 1.36 -19.22
N ARG A 286 4.99 0.91 -20.46
CA ARG A 286 4.75 -0.47 -20.90
C ARG A 286 5.66 -1.53 -20.26
N LYS A 287 6.74 -1.13 -19.59
CA LYS A 287 7.58 -2.06 -18.81
C LYS A 287 6.97 -2.38 -17.45
N GLU A 288 5.98 -1.60 -17.01
CA GLU A 288 5.29 -1.82 -15.76
C GLU A 288 4.19 -2.89 -15.91
N LEU A 289 3.94 -3.64 -14.83
CA LEU A 289 2.86 -4.63 -14.79
C LEU A 289 1.49 -3.95 -14.94
N PHE A 290 0.55 -4.58 -15.66
CA PHE A 290 -0.82 -4.07 -15.81
C PHE A 290 -1.50 -3.77 -14.46
N LEU A 291 -1.23 -4.57 -13.43
CA LEU A 291 -1.75 -4.32 -12.08
C LEU A 291 -1.27 -2.97 -11.52
N ASN A 292 0.00 -2.65 -11.66
CA ASN A 292 0.58 -1.38 -11.18
C ASN A 292 0.10 -0.19 -12.03
N ARG A 293 -0.02 -0.37 -13.35
CA ARG A 293 -0.54 0.65 -14.28
C ARG A 293 -2.01 1.00 -13.99
N THR A 294 -2.85 0.00 -13.75
CA THR A 294 -4.28 0.21 -13.41
C THR A 294 -4.47 0.71 -11.99
N LEU A 295 -3.60 0.32 -11.06
CA LEU A 295 -3.55 0.92 -9.73
C LEU A 295 -3.16 2.40 -9.80
N ALA A 296 -2.22 2.79 -10.66
CA ALA A 296 -1.88 4.20 -10.87
C ALA A 296 -3.06 4.99 -11.49
N ALA A 297 -3.78 4.40 -12.45
CA ALA A 297 -5.01 4.99 -12.98
C ALA A 297 -6.07 5.24 -11.90
N GLN A 298 -6.27 4.27 -11.01
CA GLN A 298 -7.13 4.43 -9.84
C GLN A 298 -6.58 5.49 -8.87
N GLY A 299 -5.28 5.51 -8.62
CA GLY A 299 -4.63 6.47 -7.73
C GLY A 299 -4.81 7.92 -8.19
N ILE A 300 -4.65 8.21 -9.49
CA ILE A 300 -4.85 9.56 -10.04
C ILE A 300 -6.28 10.05 -9.77
N SER A 301 -7.28 9.18 -9.91
CA SER A 301 -8.67 9.57 -9.70
C SER A 301 -9.05 9.75 -8.23
N GLN A 302 -8.15 9.46 -7.30
CA GLN A 302 -8.28 9.72 -5.86
C GLN A 302 -7.66 11.05 -5.44
N LEU A 303 -6.78 11.63 -6.27
CA LEU A 303 -6.12 12.91 -5.99
C LEU A 303 -7.11 14.08 -6.04
N PRO A 304 -6.80 15.21 -5.39
CA PRO A 304 -7.63 16.41 -5.43
C PRO A 304 -7.41 17.18 -6.74
N LEU A 305 -7.90 16.64 -7.85
CA LEU A 305 -7.76 17.27 -9.18
C LEU A 305 -8.47 18.63 -9.21
N SER A 306 -7.96 19.55 -10.04
CA SER A 306 -8.50 20.89 -10.21
C SER A 306 -8.63 21.26 -11.69
N SER A 307 -9.20 22.42 -12.01
CA SER A 307 -9.37 22.90 -13.39
C SER A 307 -8.05 23.08 -14.17
N SER A 308 -6.90 23.15 -13.48
CA SER A 308 -5.59 23.17 -14.15
C SER A 308 -5.16 21.77 -14.61
N THR A 309 -5.75 20.71 -14.08
CA THR A 309 -5.42 19.34 -14.46
C THR A 309 -6.07 18.98 -15.79
N ASN A 310 -5.28 18.46 -16.72
CA ASN A 310 -5.73 17.98 -18.03
C ASN A 310 -6.46 16.64 -17.89
N LEU A 311 -7.71 16.70 -17.44
CA LEU A 311 -8.58 15.53 -17.28
C LEU A 311 -8.81 14.75 -18.59
N PRO A 312 -8.92 15.39 -19.78
CA PRO A 312 -8.98 14.69 -21.05
C PRO A 312 -7.77 13.79 -21.30
N LEU A 313 -6.55 14.27 -21.03
CA LEU A 313 -5.34 13.48 -21.17
C LEU A 313 -5.35 12.24 -20.28
N ILE A 314 -5.61 12.42 -18.98
CA ILE A 314 -5.69 11.30 -18.02
C ILE A 314 -6.71 10.26 -18.49
N THR A 315 -7.91 10.72 -18.88
CA THR A 315 -9.01 9.84 -19.31
C THR A 315 -8.61 9.03 -20.55
N VAL A 316 -7.98 9.67 -21.55
CA VAL A 316 -7.53 9.00 -22.78
C VAL A 316 -6.42 7.98 -22.50
N GLU A 317 -5.45 8.29 -21.64
CA GLU A 317 -4.38 7.34 -21.31
C GLU A 317 -4.90 6.12 -20.53
N ILE A 318 -5.92 6.29 -19.68
CA ILE A 318 -6.62 5.16 -19.03
C ILE A 318 -7.33 4.29 -20.06
N CYS A 319 -8.02 4.89 -21.04
CA CYS A 319 -8.67 4.14 -22.12
C CYS A 319 -7.66 3.43 -23.04
N LYS A 320 -6.51 4.06 -23.34
CA LYS A 320 -5.39 3.42 -24.07
C LYS A 320 -4.86 2.20 -23.30
N LEU A 321 -4.65 2.32 -21.99
CA LEU A 321 -4.27 1.22 -21.12
C LEU A 321 -5.29 0.06 -21.18
N LEU A 322 -6.59 0.35 -21.11
CA LEU A 322 -7.64 -0.67 -21.24
C LEU A 322 -7.58 -1.39 -22.60
N GLY A 323 -7.30 -0.66 -23.68
CA GLY A 323 -7.11 -1.25 -25.02
C GLY A 323 -5.93 -2.21 -25.06
N GLU A 324 -4.79 -1.85 -24.47
CA GLU A 324 -3.60 -2.72 -24.35
C GLU A 324 -3.90 -3.97 -23.51
N MET A 325 -4.66 -3.82 -22.42
CA MET A 325 -5.11 -4.94 -21.59
C MET A 325 -6.01 -5.88 -22.37
N CYS A 326 -7.01 -5.38 -23.11
CA CYS A 326 -7.90 -6.21 -23.92
C CYS A 326 -7.11 -7.03 -24.95
N ALA A 327 -6.16 -6.40 -25.64
CA ALA A 327 -5.30 -7.07 -26.62
C ALA A 327 -4.40 -8.15 -25.99
N SER A 328 -3.91 -7.92 -24.78
CA SER A 328 -3.07 -8.87 -24.05
C SER A 328 -3.90 -10.01 -23.47
N TYR A 329 -5.07 -9.71 -22.93
CA TYR A 329 -6.01 -10.69 -22.39
C TYR A 329 -6.50 -11.66 -23.46
N ALA A 330 -6.80 -11.17 -24.67
CA ALA A 330 -7.20 -12.01 -25.79
C ALA A 330 -6.14 -13.06 -26.18
N LYS A 331 -4.85 -12.78 -25.92
CA LYS A 331 -3.74 -13.71 -26.18
C LYS A 331 -3.55 -14.74 -25.07
N ALA A 332 -3.94 -14.41 -23.84
CA ALA A 332 -3.73 -15.25 -22.65
C ALA A 332 -4.92 -15.18 -21.65
N PRO A 333 -6.12 -15.63 -22.05
CA PRO A 333 -7.34 -15.43 -21.26
C PRO A 333 -7.40 -16.27 -19.98
N THR A 334 -6.59 -17.31 -19.89
CA THR A 334 -6.54 -18.23 -18.75
C THR A 334 -5.53 -17.85 -17.68
N SER A 335 -4.72 -16.80 -17.90
CA SER A 335 -3.72 -16.37 -16.93
C SER A 335 -4.40 -15.83 -15.67
N VAL A 336 -3.88 -16.20 -14.50
CA VAL A 336 -4.38 -15.69 -13.22
C VAL A 336 -4.07 -14.20 -13.08
N GLY A 337 -4.94 -13.46 -12.39
CA GLY A 337 -4.67 -12.05 -12.06
C GLY A 337 -5.20 -11.01 -13.04
N TRP A 338 -5.98 -11.37 -14.07
CA TRP A 338 -6.61 -10.39 -14.96
C TRP A 338 -7.78 -9.63 -14.33
N GLN A 339 -8.52 -10.26 -13.43
CA GLN A 339 -9.72 -9.66 -12.82
C GLN A 339 -9.40 -8.32 -12.15
N GLU A 340 -8.36 -8.29 -11.32
CA GLU A 340 -8.01 -7.12 -10.51
C GLU A 340 -7.65 -5.89 -11.37
N PRO A 341 -6.79 -5.97 -12.41
CA PRO A 341 -6.59 -4.87 -13.35
C PRO A 341 -7.88 -4.31 -13.98
N PHE A 342 -8.81 -5.16 -14.45
CA PHE A 342 -10.07 -4.68 -15.05
C PHE A 342 -10.98 -4.02 -14.02
N VAL A 343 -11.03 -4.55 -12.78
CA VAL A 343 -11.75 -3.94 -11.66
C VAL A 343 -11.15 -2.55 -11.36
N ARG A 344 -9.82 -2.40 -11.33
CA ARG A 344 -9.16 -1.12 -11.05
C ARG A 344 -9.39 -0.07 -12.12
N ILE A 345 -9.46 -0.46 -13.40
CA ILE A 345 -9.90 0.46 -14.47
C ILE A 345 -11.30 0.98 -14.17
N TYR A 346 -12.26 0.11 -13.83
CA TYR A 346 -13.59 0.58 -13.44
C TYR A 346 -13.54 1.51 -12.21
N LEU A 347 -12.76 1.14 -11.19
CA LEU A 347 -12.59 1.93 -9.97
C LEU A 347 -11.95 3.30 -10.21
N SER A 348 -11.19 3.47 -11.29
CA SER A 348 -10.68 4.78 -11.70
C SER A 348 -11.81 5.74 -12.09
N PHE A 349 -12.95 5.25 -12.60
CA PHE A 349 -14.12 6.07 -12.93
C PHE A 349 -15.13 6.15 -11.79
N LYS A 350 -15.40 5.01 -11.13
CA LYS A 350 -16.44 4.88 -10.10
C LYS A 350 -15.90 4.11 -8.89
N PRO A 351 -15.77 4.75 -7.71
CA PRO A 351 -15.12 4.14 -6.56
C PRO A 351 -15.98 3.04 -5.95
N ALA A 352 -15.37 2.25 -5.06
CA ALA A 352 -15.96 1.03 -4.52
C ALA A 352 -17.11 1.31 -3.53
N THR A 353 -17.13 2.49 -2.89
CA THR A 353 -18.13 2.81 -1.86
C THR A 353 -18.76 4.18 -2.07
N VAL A 354 -19.97 4.34 -1.55
CA VAL A 354 -20.68 5.63 -1.55
C VAL A 354 -19.91 6.69 -0.75
N HIS A 355 -19.23 6.31 0.33
CA HIS A 355 -18.39 7.22 1.11
C HIS A 355 -17.24 7.79 0.25
N GLN A 356 -16.52 6.93 -0.47
CA GLN A 356 -15.45 7.36 -1.38
C GLN A 356 -15.99 8.27 -2.50
N ALA A 357 -17.15 7.95 -3.06
CA ALA A 357 -17.80 8.75 -4.10
C ALA A 357 -18.24 10.13 -3.58
N LYS A 358 -19.05 10.16 -2.52
CA LYS A 358 -19.76 11.37 -2.10
C LYS A 358 -18.93 12.27 -1.19
N VAL A 359 -18.13 11.69 -0.30
CA VAL A 359 -17.33 12.42 0.70
C VAL A 359 -15.95 12.73 0.15
N ARG A 360 -15.24 11.73 -0.37
CA ARG A 360 -13.86 11.90 -0.87
C ARG A 360 -13.79 12.39 -2.33
N LYS A 361 -14.91 12.34 -3.06
CA LYS A 361 -15.00 12.67 -4.49
C LYS A 361 -14.00 11.87 -5.35
N TRP A 362 -13.75 10.61 -4.97
CA TRP A 362 -12.88 9.71 -5.72
C TRP A 362 -13.58 9.16 -6.97
N GLY A 363 -12.77 8.85 -7.98
CA GLY A 363 -13.24 8.37 -9.28
C GLY A 363 -13.57 9.52 -10.23
N LEU A 364 -13.15 9.40 -11.50
CA LEU A 364 -13.25 10.48 -12.49
C LEU A 364 -14.67 11.04 -12.65
N LEU A 365 -15.71 10.20 -12.51
CA LEU A 365 -17.10 10.67 -12.62
C LEU A 365 -17.49 11.61 -11.47
N PHE A 366 -16.96 11.39 -10.27
CA PHE A 366 -17.22 12.22 -9.08
C PHE A 366 -16.28 13.42 -8.99
N GLN A 367 -15.11 13.34 -9.62
CA GLN A 367 -14.20 14.48 -9.78
C GLN A 367 -14.87 15.63 -10.55
N LEU A 368 -15.79 15.34 -11.48
CA LEU A 368 -16.57 16.34 -12.22
C LEU A 368 -17.43 17.26 -11.33
N GLU A 369 -17.75 16.82 -10.11
CA GLU A 369 -18.49 17.62 -9.13
C GLU A 369 -17.61 18.69 -8.46
N ARG A 370 -16.28 18.63 -8.64
CA ARG A 370 -15.37 19.66 -8.14
C ARG A 370 -15.41 20.90 -9.03
N THR A 371 -15.15 22.05 -8.42
CA THR A 371 -15.14 23.35 -9.08
C THR A 371 -14.23 23.36 -10.31
N GLY A 372 -14.79 23.74 -11.45
CA GLY A 372 -14.04 23.91 -12.71
C GLY A 372 -13.78 22.63 -13.51
N LEU A 373 -14.20 21.45 -13.03
CA LEU A 373 -14.04 20.18 -13.77
C LEU A 373 -15.29 19.75 -14.56
N ALA A 374 -16.44 20.38 -14.32
CA ALA A 374 -17.70 20.07 -15.02
C ALA A 374 -17.62 20.22 -16.55
N THR A 375 -16.74 21.10 -17.06
CA THR A 375 -16.49 21.29 -18.50
C THR A 375 -15.96 20.03 -19.19
N HIS A 376 -15.34 19.12 -18.44
CA HIS A 376 -14.80 17.85 -18.96
C HIS A 376 -15.82 16.70 -18.92
N ALA A 377 -17.07 16.95 -18.51
CA ALA A 377 -18.07 15.90 -18.31
C ALA A 377 -18.35 15.08 -19.57
N ALA A 378 -18.38 15.69 -20.75
CA ALA A 378 -18.62 14.97 -22.01
C ALA A 378 -17.54 13.93 -22.29
N VAL A 379 -16.27 14.28 -22.10
CA VAL A 379 -15.13 13.37 -22.32
C VAL A 379 -15.15 12.24 -21.30
N VAL A 380 -15.27 12.56 -20.00
CA VAL A 380 -15.22 11.53 -18.94
C VAL A 380 -16.42 10.57 -19.02
N LYS A 381 -17.64 11.08 -19.24
CA LYS A 381 -18.84 10.23 -19.37
C LYS A 381 -18.78 9.37 -20.63
N GLY A 382 -18.39 9.95 -21.77
CA GLY A 382 -18.23 9.19 -23.01
C GLY A 382 -17.16 8.09 -22.90
N ALA A 383 -16.07 8.34 -22.16
CA ALA A 383 -15.09 7.30 -21.85
C ALA A 383 -15.70 6.17 -21.01
N PHE A 384 -16.47 6.53 -19.97
CA PHE A 384 -17.11 5.53 -19.12
C PHE A 384 -18.13 4.67 -19.88
N ASP A 385 -18.85 5.24 -20.85
CA ASP A 385 -19.81 4.52 -21.68
C ASP A 385 -19.15 3.38 -22.49
N VAL A 386 -17.90 3.55 -22.92
CA VAL A 386 -17.14 2.50 -23.63
C VAL A 386 -16.33 1.60 -22.69
N VAL A 387 -15.92 2.09 -21.52
CA VAL A 387 -15.17 1.33 -20.50
C VAL A 387 -16.08 0.36 -19.75
N PHE A 388 -17.26 0.81 -19.32
CA PHE A 388 -18.14 0.03 -18.45
C PHE A 388 -18.54 -1.33 -19.03
N PRO A 389 -18.98 -1.45 -20.30
CA PRO A 389 -19.33 -2.74 -20.89
C PRO A 389 -18.16 -3.74 -20.93
N ILE A 390 -16.92 -3.26 -21.01
CA ILE A 390 -15.70 -4.09 -21.02
C ILE A 390 -15.40 -4.61 -19.61
N CYS A 391 -15.49 -3.75 -18.60
CA CYS A 391 -15.16 -4.11 -17.21
C CYS A 391 -16.29 -4.89 -16.51
N LYS A 392 -17.55 -4.67 -16.88
CA LYS A 392 -18.73 -5.24 -16.21
C LYS A 392 -18.64 -6.75 -15.98
N PRO A 393 -18.27 -7.60 -16.96
CA PRO A 393 -18.15 -9.04 -16.74
C PRO A 393 -17.16 -9.42 -15.63
N PHE A 394 -16.10 -8.63 -15.43
CA PHE A 394 -15.10 -8.87 -14.38
C PHE A 394 -15.58 -8.44 -12.98
N LEU A 395 -16.50 -7.47 -12.92
CA LEU A 395 -17.12 -7.01 -11.67
C LEU A 395 -18.18 -8.00 -11.17
N GLU A 396 -18.94 -8.60 -12.08
CA GLU A 396 -20.03 -9.53 -11.77
C GLU A 396 -19.53 -10.97 -11.56
N LYS A 397 -18.24 -11.22 -11.82
CA LYS A 397 -17.62 -12.53 -11.66
C LYS A 397 -17.63 -12.97 -10.19
N LEU A 398 -18.23 -14.12 -9.92
CA LEU A 398 -18.18 -14.78 -8.61
C LEU A 398 -16.74 -15.29 -8.30
N PRO A 399 -16.33 -15.35 -7.01
CA PRO A 399 -14.96 -15.74 -6.64
C PRO A 399 -14.47 -17.06 -7.24
N GLN A 400 -15.36 -18.05 -7.37
CA GLN A 400 -15.04 -19.39 -7.89
C GLN A 400 -15.37 -19.59 -9.38
N ALA A 401 -15.92 -18.57 -10.04
CA ALA A 401 -16.23 -18.67 -11.47
C ALA A 401 -14.94 -18.56 -12.31
N PRO A 402 -14.90 -19.17 -13.52
CA PRO A 402 -13.83 -18.91 -14.48
C PRO A 402 -13.78 -17.42 -14.84
N LEU A 403 -12.63 -16.98 -15.37
CA LEU A 403 -12.54 -15.61 -15.90
C LEU A 403 -13.51 -15.44 -17.09
N PRO A 404 -14.14 -14.25 -17.26
CA PRO A 404 -15.00 -13.97 -18.40
C PRO A 404 -14.26 -14.16 -19.74
N PRO A 405 -14.93 -14.48 -20.85
CA PRO A 405 -14.29 -14.50 -22.15
C PRO A 405 -13.69 -13.12 -22.49
N PRO A 406 -12.70 -13.04 -23.40
CA PRO A 406 -12.21 -11.77 -23.91
C PRO A 406 -13.34 -10.84 -24.37
N PRO A 407 -13.23 -9.52 -24.13
CA PRO A 407 -14.20 -8.55 -24.63
C PRO A 407 -14.40 -8.70 -26.14
N SER A 408 -15.64 -8.52 -26.61
CA SER A 408 -15.96 -8.68 -28.03
C SER A 408 -15.20 -7.66 -28.89
N ALA A 409 -14.94 -8.03 -30.15
CA ALA A 409 -14.28 -7.14 -31.10
C ALA A 409 -15.03 -5.81 -31.29
N SER A 410 -16.36 -5.81 -31.19
CA SER A 410 -17.18 -4.59 -31.27
C SER A 410 -16.92 -3.63 -30.10
N LEU A 411 -16.79 -4.13 -28.87
CA LEU A 411 -16.48 -3.32 -27.69
C LEU A 411 -15.06 -2.74 -27.77
N VAL A 412 -14.08 -3.57 -28.16
CA VAL A 412 -12.70 -3.11 -28.34
C VAL A 412 -12.59 -2.07 -29.45
N LYS A 413 -13.34 -2.25 -30.56
CA LYS A 413 -13.42 -1.27 -31.64
C LYS A 413 -14.01 0.06 -31.15
N ALA A 414 -15.13 0.03 -30.43
CA ALA A 414 -15.76 1.23 -29.88
C ALA A 414 -14.82 2.00 -28.93
N LEU A 415 -14.08 1.29 -28.07
CA LEU A 415 -13.06 1.91 -27.21
C LEU A 415 -11.97 2.61 -28.04
N ASN A 416 -11.44 1.94 -29.06
CA ASN A 416 -10.36 2.49 -29.90
C ASN A 416 -10.83 3.70 -30.71
N GLU A 417 -12.04 3.64 -31.28
CA GLU A 417 -12.65 4.78 -31.99
C GLU A 417 -12.87 5.97 -31.05
N TRP A 418 -13.31 5.70 -29.81
CA TRP A 418 -13.44 6.75 -28.80
C TRP A 418 -12.08 7.39 -28.46
N VAL A 419 -11.03 6.59 -28.27
CA VAL A 419 -9.67 7.08 -28.00
C VAL A 419 -9.16 7.96 -29.13
N GLN A 420 -9.34 7.54 -30.39
CA GLN A 420 -8.92 8.31 -31.56
C GLN A 420 -9.65 9.64 -31.68
N LYS A 421 -10.97 9.64 -31.44
CA LYS A 421 -11.81 10.85 -31.54
C LYS A 421 -11.50 11.89 -30.45
N ASN A 422 -11.05 11.45 -29.27
CA ASN A 422 -10.86 12.30 -28.10
C ASN A 422 -9.38 12.55 -27.78
N GLU A 423 -8.46 12.30 -28.73
CA GLU A 423 -7.04 12.48 -28.49
C GLU A 423 -6.72 13.94 -28.07
N PRO A 424 -6.05 14.15 -26.92
CA PRO A 424 -5.87 15.49 -26.37
C PRO A 424 -4.80 16.25 -27.17
N THR A 425 -5.09 17.51 -27.50
CA THR A 425 -4.14 18.41 -28.16
C THR A 425 -3.01 18.82 -27.21
N ASN A 426 -3.35 19.19 -25.98
CA ASN A 426 -2.37 19.41 -24.92
C ASN A 426 -1.95 18.07 -24.31
N ARG A 427 -0.64 17.80 -24.32
CA ARG A 427 -0.04 16.57 -23.81
C ARG A 427 0.68 16.75 -22.48
N SER A 428 0.48 17.87 -21.79
CA SER A 428 0.92 18.05 -20.40
C SER A 428 -0.25 17.84 -19.44
N VAL A 429 0.02 17.22 -18.28
CA VAL A 429 -1.02 16.91 -17.28
C VAL A 429 -1.42 18.13 -16.45
N VAL A 430 -0.53 19.10 -16.31
CA VAL A 430 -0.76 20.40 -15.67
C VAL A 430 -0.05 21.50 -16.47
N PRO A 431 -0.33 22.79 -16.26
CA PRO A 431 0.39 23.86 -16.95
C PRO A 431 1.90 23.77 -16.67
N ASN A 432 2.73 23.86 -17.71
CA ASN A 432 4.20 23.76 -17.66
C ASN A 432 4.75 22.42 -17.15
N GLY A 433 3.93 21.38 -17.01
CA GLY A 433 4.38 20.03 -16.67
C GLY A 433 5.04 19.32 -17.85
N LYS A 434 5.55 18.12 -17.58
CA LYS A 434 6.14 17.22 -18.59
C LYS A 434 5.18 16.92 -19.74
N LEU A 435 5.70 16.87 -20.97
CA LEU A 435 4.96 16.47 -22.16
C LEU A 435 4.96 14.94 -22.35
N TYR A 436 3.78 14.37 -22.55
CA TYR A 436 3.58 12.94 -22.79
C TYR A 436 3.48 12.64 -24.30
N PRO A 437 4.21 11.64 -24.83
CA PRO A 437 4.24 11.39 -26.26
C PRO A 437 2.84 10.97 -26.76
N ALA A 438 2.40 11.49 -27.92
CA ALA A 438 1.08 11.19 -28.49
C ALA A 438 0.95 9.71 -28.88
N LYS A 439 2.01 9.17 -29.50
CA LYS A 439 2.16 7.75 -29.78
C LYS A 439 3.03 7.12 -28.70
N PRO A 440 2.72 5.89 -28.28
CA PRO A 440 3.60 5.17 -27.37
C PRO A 440 4.97 5.06 -28.03
N SER A 441 6.02 5.55 -27.36
CA SER A 441 7.39 5.39 -27.81
C SER A 441 7.60 3.91 -28.09
N GLN A 442 7.74 3.54 -29.36
CA GLN A 442 8.32 2.26 -29.69
C GLN A 442 9.71 2.34 -29.08
N VAL A 443 9.94 1.57 -28.02
CA VAL A 443 11.27 1.38 -27.47
C VAL A 443 12.03 0.74 -28.62
N VAL A 444 12.78 1.55 -29.36
CA VAL A 444 13.77 1.08 -30.32
C VAL A 444 14.68 0.21 -29.48
N GLY A 445 14.64 -1.10 -29.74
CA GLY A 445 15.54 -2.04 -29.10
C GLY A 445 16.97 -1.55 -29.34
N ALA A 446 17.66 -1.17 -28.27
CA ALA A 446 19.10 -1.16 -28.31
C ALA A 446 19.51 -2.63 -28.42
N ASN A 447 20.00 -2.99 -29.62
CA ASN A 447 20.68 -4.25 -29.89
C ASN A 447 21.95 -4.38 -29.05
#